data_AF-A0A524NU58-F1
#
_entry.id   AF-A0A524NU58-F1
#
_cell.length_a   1.000
_cell.length_b   1.000
_cell.length_c   1.000
_cell.angle_alpha   90.00
_cell.angle_beta   90.00
_cell.angle_gamma   90.00
#
_symmetry.space_group_name_H-M   'P 1'
#
loop_
_entity.id
_entity.type
_entity.pdbx_description
1 polymer ?
#
loop_
_entity_poly.entity_id
_entity_poly.type
_entity_poly.pdbx_seq_one_letter_code
_entity_poly.pdbx_strand_id
1 'polypeptide(L)'
;MQTILGTCPRTDEFEVKLMDPLVQDKLYTKLYRMWEREHGSPKIQKISNNGEFLTELRNLVAFLRSEILKVSPSDSTLQFIYQKTIENIQYMISDIMELRAEKLIQFAKDNTVVLQNSVFDFEWQYYQQLVPAFKGFSKSTQRIIQDLTPEFKLRSVEIPDRSSVSVKTDPPTTDK
;
A
#
# COMPACT_ATOMS: atom_id res chain seq x y z
N MET A 1 -44.75 -10.54 9.21
CA MET A 1 -43.74 -9.81 8.43
C MET A 1 -43.37 -8.56 9.20
N GLN A 2 -42.23 -8.54 9.88
CA GLN A 2 -41.70 -7.38 10.59
C GLN A 2 -40.59 -6.77 9.74
N THR A 3 -40.80 -5.53 9.29
CA THR A 3 -39.79 -4.74 8.59
C THR A 3 -38.90 -4.09 9.64
N ILE A 4 -37.70 -4.62 9.84
CA ILE A 4 -36.68 -3.96 10.66
C ILE A 4 -36.00 -2.93 9.76
N LEU A 5 -36.39 -1.67 9.93
CA LEU A 5 -35.64 -0.52 9.40
C LEU A 5 -34.31 -0.46 10.15
N GLY A 6 -33.24 -0.94 9.49
CA GLY A 6 -31.88 -0.75 9.95
C GLY A 6 -31.56 0.75 9.95
N THR A 7 -31.54 1.35 11.13
CA THR A 7 -31.01 2.69 11.33
C THR A 7 -29.51 2.63 11.03
N CYS A 8 -29.09 3.40 10.02
CA CYS A 8 -27.69 3.64 9.73
C CYS A 8 -27.02 4.17 11.02
N PRO A 9 -25.89 3.59 11.48
CA PRO A 9 -25.22 4.12 12.65
C PRO A 9 -24.83 5.58 12.38
N ARG A 10 -25.22 6.44 13.32
CA ARG A 10 -24.89 7.87 13.39
C ARG A 10 -23.43 8.08 13.01
N THR A 11 -23.19 9.01 12.08
CA THR A 11 -21.90 9.68 11.94
C THR A 11 -21.44 10.11 13.32
N ASP A 12 -20.39 9.44 13.82
CA ASP A 12 -19.63 9.92 14.97
C ASP A 12 -19.33 11.41 14.71
N GLU A 13 -19.84 12.26 15.59
CA GLU A 13 -19.46 13.67 15.65
C GLU A 13 -17.98 13.70 16.03
N PHE A 14 -17.11 13.56 15.03
CA PHE A 14 -15.72 13.89 15.18
C PHE A 14 -15.68 15.36 15.56
N GLU A 15 -15.32 15.64 16.81
CA GLU A 15 -14.97 16.98 17.26
C GLU A 15 -13.86 17.48 16.34
N VAL A 16 -14.22 18.25 15.32
CA VAL A 16 -13.27 18.76 14.34
C VAL A 16 -12.49 19.88 15.02
N LYS A 17 -11.38 19.49 15.65
CA LYS A 17 -10.42 20.45 16.20
C LYS A 17 -9.91 21.35 15.08
N LEU A 18 -9.77 22.64 15.38
CA LEU A 18 -9.15 23.60 14.50
C LEU A 18 -7.76 23.07 14.11
N MET A 19 -7.53 22.81 12.82
CA MET A 19 -6.25 22.34 12.33
C MET A 19 -5.41 23.53 11.87
N ASP A 20 -4.23 23.70 12.45
CA ASP A 20 -3.26 24.73 12.06
C ASP A 20 -2.97 24.66 10.54
N PRO A 21 -3.09 25.77 9.78
CA PRO A 21 -2.76 25.80 8.35
C PRO A 21 -1.39 25.23 8.01
N LEU A 22 -0.39 25.43 8.88
CA LEU A 22 0.95 24.87 8.68
C LEU A 22 0.96 23.34 8.77
N VAL A 23 0.08 22.76 9.58
CA VAL A 23 -0.09 21.30 9.69
C VAL A 23 -0.80 20.75 8.45
N GLN A 24 -1.81 21.45 7.94
CA GLN A 24 -2.53 21.07 6.71
C GLN A 24 -1.58 20.99 5.52
N ASP A 25 -0.78 22.05 5.30
CA ASP A 25 0.18 22.12 4.20
C ASP A 25 1.28 21.04 4.31
N LYS A 26 1.77 20.80 5.53
CA LYS A 26 2.74 19.72 5.80
C LYS A 26 2.17 18.35 5.44
N LEU A 27 0.92 18.06 5.82
CA LEU A 27 0.27 16.78 5.52
C LEU A 27 0.05 16.61 4.02
N TYR A 28 -0.45 17.65 3.35
CA TYR A 28 -0.64 17.63 1.90
C TYR A 28 0.69 17.44 1.15
N THR A 29 1.72 18.20 1.51
CA THR A 29 3.07 18.09 0.93
C THR A 29 3.68 16.70 1.18
N LYS A 30 3.45 16.11 2.36
CA LYS A 30 3.91 14.75 2.67
C LYS A 30 3.22 13.72 1.77
N LEU A 31 1.91 13.84 1.52
CA LEU A 31 1.18 13.00 0.57
C LEU A 31 1.71 13.16 -0.85
N TYR A 32 1.89 14.40 -1.30
CA TYR A 32 2.42 14.69 -2.64
C TYR A 32 3.80 14.07 -2.87
N ARG A 33 4.73 14.20 -1.91
CA ARG A 33 6.06 13.56 -1.99
C ARG A 33 6.00 12.03 -1.92
N MET A 34 4.97 11.47 -1.30
CA MET A 34 4.75 10.02 -1.32
C MET A 34 4.29 9.57 -2.70
N TRP A 35 3.31 10.28 -3.27
CA TRP A 35 2.79 10.06 -4.62
C TRP A 35 3.90 10.15 -5.67
N GLU A 36 4.70 11.22 -5.65
CA GLU A 36 5.81 11.43 -6.58
C GLU A 36 6.87 10.32 -6.50
N ARG A 37 7.24 9.90 -5.29
CA ARG A 37 8.22 8.81 -5.10
C ARG A 37 7.68 7.46 -5.56
N GLU A 38 6.39 7.20 -5.36
CA GLU A 38 5.78 5.96 -5.82
C GLU A 38 5.74 5.90 -7.35
N HIS A 39 5.44 7.00 -8.03
CA HIS A 39 5.54 7.11 -9.50
C HIS A 39 6.96 6.92 -10.02
N GLY A 40 7.93 7.62 -9.41
CA GLY A 40 9.31 7.63 -9.89
C GLY A 40 10.10 6.35 -9.65
N SER A 41 9.55 5.37 -8.92
CA SER A 41 10.27 4.16 -8.52
C SER A 41 9.59 2.86 -8.98
N PRO A 42 10.33 1.93 -9.60
CA PRO A 42 9.81 0.58 -9.88
C PRO A 42 9.65 -0.26 -8.62
N LYS A 43 10.31 0.12 -7.51
CA LYS A 43 10.18 -0.54 -6.21
C LYS A 43 9.05 0.09 -5.39
N ILE A 44 8.37 -0.75 -4.61
CA ILE A 44 7.42 -0.31 -3.57
C ILE A 44 8.18 0.53 -2.55
N GLN A 45 7.72 1.76 -2.36
CA GLN A 45 8.33 2.65 -1.37
C GLN A 45 7.85 2.29 0.03
N LYS A 46 8.78 2.29 0.98
CA LYS A 46 8.41 2.16 2.39
C LYS A 46 7.69 3.43 2.83
N ILE A 47 6.53 3.23 3.43
CA ILE A 47 5.81 4.29 4.12
C ILE A 47 6.14 4.13 5.61
N SER A 48 6.56 5.22 6.26
CA SER A 48 6.84 5.23 7.69
C SER A 48 5.61 5.77 8.42
N ASN A 49 5.27 5.17 9.57
CA ASN A 49 4.12 5.54 10.41
C ASN A 49 2.77 5.49 9.66
N ASN A 50 2.54 4.39 8.93
CA ASN A 50 1.40 4.19 8.05
C ASN A 50 0.04 4.44 8.71
N GLY A 51 -0.17 3.87 9.90
CA GLY A 51 -1.43 4.04 10.64
C GLY A 51 -1.68 5.49 11.02
N GLU A 52 -0.69 6.15 11.63
CA GLU A 52 -0.78 7.56 12.03
C GLU A 52 -1.02 8.47 10.83
N PHE A 53 -0.28 8.29 9.73
CA PHE A 53 -0.40 9.14 8.55
C PHE A 53 -1.78 9.05 7.88
N LEU A 54 -2.36 7.85 7.78
CA LEU A 54 -3.72 7.69 7.25
C LEU A 54 -4.76 8.32 8.18
N THR A 55 -4.58 8.23 9.49
CA THR A 55 -5.44 8.93 10.47
C THR A 55 -5.33 10.45 10.32
N GLU A 56 -4.12 10.99 10.18
CA GLU A 56 -3.88 12.42 9.95
C GLU A 56 -4.54 12.91 8.65
N LEU A 57 -4.40 12.16 7.55
CA LEU A 57 -5.06 12.48 6.28
C LEU A 57 -6.58 12.43 6.38
N ARG A 58 -7.14 11.43 7.09
CA ARG A 58 -8.58 11.36 7.33
C ARG A 58 -9.09 12.58 8.08
N ASN A 59 -8.34 13.01 9.10
CA ASN A 59 -8.66 14.19 9.89
C ASN A 59 -8.58 15.47 9.06
N LEU A 60 -7.58 15.60 8.18
CA LEU A 60 -7.48 16.72 7.23
C LEU A 60 -8.70 16.77 6.30
N VAL A 61 -9.10 15.65 5.70
CA VAL A 61 -10.28 15.60 4.82
C VAL A 61 -11.56 15.94 5.58
N ALA A 62 -11.73 15.43 6.80
CA ALA A 62 -12.86 15.76 7.65
C ALA A 62 -12.89 17.26 8.01
N PHE A 63 -11.72 17.83 8.31
CA PHE A 63 -11.56 19.26 8.56
C PHE A 63 -11.97 20.10 7.35
N LEU A 64 -11.44 19.81 6.17
CA LEU A 64 -11.77 20.54 4.93
C LEU A 64 -13.27 20.46 4.60
N ARG A 65 -13.90 19.30 4.80
CA ARG A 65 -15.36 19.15 4.65
C ARG A 65 -16.14 20.02 5.63
N SER A 66 -15.68 20.10 6.88
CA SER A 66 -16.32 20.97 7.88
C SER A 66 -16.16 22.45 7.54
N GLU A 67 -15.01 22.86 6.98
CA GLU A 67 -14.77 24.24 6.59
C GLU A 67 -15.66 24.64 5.42
N ILE A 68 -15.88 23.77 4.42
CA ILE A 68 -16.84 24.01 3.33
C ILE A 68 -18.23 24.38 3.89
N LEU A 69 -18.69 23.71 4.95
CA LEU A 69 -20.01 23.97 5.56
C LEU A 69 -20.07 25.31 6.33
N LYS A 70 -18.92 25.84 6.78
CA LYS A 70 -18.82 27.11 7.51
C LYS A 70 -18.64 28.31 6.58
N VAL A 71 -18.11 28.10 5.38
CA VAL A 71 -17.92 29.17 4.39
C VAL A 71 -19.27 29.68 3.91
N SER A 72 -19.44 31.01 3.90
CA SER A 72 -20.65 31.66 3.38
C SER A 72 -20.97 31.14 1.98
N PRO A 73 -22.24 30.83 1.64
CA PRO A 73 -22.64 30.43 0.29
C PRO A 73 -22.24 31.43 -0.79
N SER A 74 -22.01 32.70 -0.43
CA SER A 74 -21.55 33.74 -1.34
C SER A 74 -20.05 33.65 -1.70
N ASP A 75 -19.25 32.91 -0.92
CA ASP A 75 -17.82 32.70 -1.17
C ASP A 75 -17.61 31.35 -1.87
N SER A 76 -18.02 31.29 -3.13
CA SER A 76 -17.90 30.11 -3.98
C SER A 76 -16.44 29.74 -4.28
N THR A 77 -15.52 30.71 -4.19
CA THR A 77 -14.11 30.49 -4.49
C THR A 77 -13.45 29.66 -3.41
N LEU A 78 -13.66 30.00 -2.14
CA LEU A 78 -13.07 29.26 -1.03
C LEU A 78 -13.66 27.84 -0.92
N GLN A 79 -14.97 27.69 -1.14
CA GLN A 79 -15.61 26.37 -1.22
C GLN A 79 -15.01 25.52 -2.34
N PHE A 80 -14.80 26.11 -3.52
CA PHE A 80 -14.17 25.43 -4.65
C PHE A 80 -12.73 24.99 -4.34
N ILE A 81 -11.93 25.84 -3.68
CA ILE A 81 -10.55 25.50 -3.28
C ILE A 81 -10.54 24.29 -2.34
N TYR A 82 -11.38 24.28 -1.31
CA TYR A 82 -11.45 23.14 -0.38
C TYR A 82 -11.94 21.86 -1.08
N GLN A 83 -12.95 21.97 -1.93
CA GLN A 83 -13.47 20.84 -2.69
C GLN A 83 -12.39 20.25 -3.60
N LYS A 84 -11.65 21.08 -4.35
CA LYS A 84 -10.54 20.63 -5.19
C LYS A 84 -9.39 20.04 -4.40
N THR A 85 -9.12 20.56 -3.21
CA THR A 85 -8.08 20.00 -2.33
C THR A 85 -8.46 18.58 -1.90
N ILE A 86 -9.71 18.34 -1.52
CA ILE A 86 -10.21 17.00 -1.17
C ILE A 86 -10.12 16.05 -2.37
N GLU A 87 -10.57 16.49 -3.54
CA GLU A 87 -10.49 15.70 -4.79
C GLU A 87 -9.06 15.30 -5.12
N ASN A 88 -8.11 16.23 -4.99
CA ASN A 88 -6.69 15.95 -5.23
C ASN A 88 -6.12 14.95 -4.22
N ILE A 89 -6.50 15.04 -2.94
CA ILE A 89 -6.09 14.06 -1.92
C ILE A 89 -6.63 12.68 -2.29
N GLN A 90 -7.90 12.58 -2.67
CA GLN A 90 -8.52 11.31 -3.04
C GLN A 90 -7.86 10.71 -4.28
N TYR A 91 -7.59 11.54 -5.30
CA TYR A 91 -6.89 11.13 -6.51
C TYR A 91 -5.51 10.56 -6.19
N MET A 92 -4.67 11.30 -5.45
CA MET A 92 -3.33 10.83 -5.09
C MET A 92 -3.36 9.52 -4.31
N ILE A 93 -4.29 9.35 -3.37
CA ILE A 93 -4.40 8.10 -2.60
C ILE A 93 -4.80 6.93 -3.53
N SER A 94 -5.82 7.11 -4.38
CA SER A 94 -6.26 6.06 -5.32
C SER A 94 -5.11 5.63 -6.21
N ASP A 95 -4.42 6.60 -6.80
CA ASP A 95 -3.33 6.37 -7.74
C ASP A 95 -2.13 5.68 -7.05
N ILE A 96 -1.77 6.06 -5.82
CA ILE A 96 -0.75 5.33 -5.03
C ILE A 96 -1.19 3.88 -4.81
N MET A 97 -2.45 3.63 -4.46
CA MET A 97 -2.94 2.27 -4.20
C MET A 97 -2.93 1.41 -5.46
N GLU A 98 -3.33 1.97 -6.61
CA GLU A 98 -3.31 1.30 -7.91
C GLU A 98 -1.87 0.93 -8.31
N LEU A 99 -0.95 1.90 -8.29
CA LEU A 99 0.46 1.66 -8.60
C LEU A 99 1.09 0.60 -7.70
N ARG A 100 0.78 0.63 -6.40
CA ARG A 100 1.32 -0.33 -5.45
C ARG A 100 0.73 -1.71 -5.66
N ALA A 101 -0.57 -1.82 -5.96
CA ALA A 101 -1.20 -3.09 -6.31
C ALA A 101 -0.55 -3.70 -7.56
N GLU A 102 -0.32 -2.92 -8.60
CA GLU A 102 0.38 -3.37 -9.82
C GLU A 102 1.78 -3.91 -9.50
N LYS A 103 2.56 -3.18 -8.68
CA LYS A 103 3.90 -3.62 -8.27
C LYS A 103 3.85 -4.92 -7.45
N LEU A 104 2.87 -5.06 -6.56
CA LEU A 104 2.70 -6.30 -5.79
C LEU A 104 2.35 -7.49 -6.68
N ILE A 105 1.49 -7.29 -7.68
CA ILE A 105 1.17 -8.32 -8.69
C ILE A 105 2.44 -8.72 -9.44
N GLN A 106 3.24 -7.74 -9.88
CA GLN A 106 4.46 -8.02 -10.61
C GLN A 106 5.49 -8.76 -9.73
N PHE A 107 5.67 -8.35 -8.48
CA PHE A 107 6.54 -9.05 -7.55
C PHE A 107 6.08 -10.48 -7.25
N ALA A 108 4.78 -10.71 -7.13
CA ALA A 108 4.25 -12.07 -6.94
C ALA A 108 4.45 -12.94 -8.18
N LYS A 109 4.27 -12.39 -9.39
CA LYS A 109 4.57 -13.08 -10.66
C LYS A 109 6.03 -13.47 -10.77
N ASP A 110 6.94 -12.55 -10.41
CA ASP A 110 8.39 -12.74 -10.50
C ASP A 110 8.97 -13.50 -9.29
N ASN A 111 8.11 -13.92 -8.34
CA ASN A 111 8.51 -14.57 -7.09
C ASN A 111 9.56 -13.76 -6.30
N THR A 112 9.45 -12.43 -6.38
CA THR A 112 10.34 -11.46 -5.70
C THR A 112 9.84 -11.19 -4.28
N VAL A 113 10.72 -11.27 -3.29
CA VAL A 113 10.34 -11.07 -1.88
C VAL A 113 10.02 -9.60 -1.57
N VAL A 114 8.81 -9.37 -1.05
CA VAL A 114 8.38 -8.08 -0.46
C VAL A 114 8.53 -8.14 1.05
N LEU A 115 9.05 -7.07 1.66
CA LEU A 115 9.15 -6.96 3.11
C LEU A 115 7.82 -6.48 3.71
N GLN A 116 7.28 -7.17 4.71
CA GLN A 116 6.01 -6.82 5.34
C GLN A 116 5.97 -5.37 5.85
N ASN A 117 7.09 -4.86 6.38
CA ASN A 117 7.19 -3.48 6.89
C ASN A 117 7.29 -2.39 5.80
N SER A 118 7.24 -2.76 4.52
CA SER A 118 7.24 -1.84 3.37
C SER A 118 5.85 -1.58 2.80
N VAL A 119 4.85 -2.31 3.29
CA VAL A 119 3.47 -2.30 2.81
C VAL A 119 2.50 -2.09 3.97
N PHE A 120 1.26 -1.71 3.66
CA PHE A 120 0.17 -1.74 4.63
C PHE A 120 -0.23 -3.18 4.95
N ASP A 121 -0.88 -3.39 6.10
CA ASP A 121 -1.30 -4.75 6.51
C ASP A 121 -2.27 -5.38 5.51
N PHE A 122 -3.18 -4.60 4.93
CA PHE A 122 -4.11 -5.08 3.90
C PHE A 122 -3.38 -5.41 2.58
N GLU A 123 -2.37 -4.63 2.21
CA GLU A 123 -1.51 -4.91 1.05
C GLU A 123 -0.70 -6.19 1.27
N TRP A 124 -0.22 -6.41 2.49
CA TRP A 124 0.48 -7.63 2.86
C TRP A 124 -0.42 -8.85 2.74
N GLN A 125 -1.64 -8.79 3.27
CA GLN A 125 -2.62 -9.86 3.12
C GLN A 125 -2.94 -10.14 1.64
N TYR A 126 -3.12 -9.09 0.84
CA TYR A 126 -3.31 -9.21 -0.60
C TYR A 126 -2.13 -9.91 -1.28
N TYR A 127 -0.90 -9.48 -1.00
CA TYR A 127 0.33 -10.08 -1.54
C TYR A 127 0.49 -11.56 -1.16
N GLN A 128 0.20 -11.92 0.09
CA GLN A 128 0.27 -13.30 0.56
C GLN A 128 -0.69 -14.24 -0.19
N GLN A 129 -1.81 -13.74 -0.72
CA GLN A 129 -2.74 -14.51 -1.54
C GLN A 129 -2.26 -14.63 -2.99
N LEU A 130 -1.58 -13.61 -3.52
CA LEU A 130 -1.07 -13.61 -4.89
C LEU A 130 0.06 -14.62 -5.10
N VAL A 131 1.00 -14.72 -4.16
CA VAL A 131 2.17 -15.62 -4.27
C VAL A 131 1.79 -17.08 -4.56
N PRO A 132 0.91 -17.75 -3.78
CA PRO A 132 0.51 -19.13 -4.08
C PRO A 132 -0.29 -19.23 -5.38
N ALA A 133 -1.09 -18.22 -5.74
CA ALA A 133 -1.86 -18.21 -6.99
C ALA A 133 -0.93 -18.21 -8.22
N PHE A 134 0.06 -17.31 -8.27
CA PHE A 134 1.02 -17.27 -9.37
C PHE A 134 1.96 -18.48 -9.38
N LYS A 135 2.35 -19.00 -8.21
CA LYS A 135 3.12 -20.25 -8.13
C LYS A 135 2.33 -21.44 -8.66
N GLY A 136 1.04 -21.53 -8.35
CA GLY A 136 0.13 -22.55 -8.87
C GLY A 136 -0.01 -22.45 -10.39
N PHE A 137 -0.24 -21.24 -10.89
CA PHE A 137 -0.31 -20.96 -12.33
C PHE A 137 0.97 -21.38 -13.06
N SER A 138 2.14 -20.93 -12.58
CA SER A 138 3.45 -21.26 -13.17
C SER A 138 3.69 -22.77 -13.24
N LYS A 139 3.37 -23.51 -12.16
CA LYS A 139 3.48 -24.98 -12.15
C LYS A 139 2.54 -25.65 -13.15
N SER A 140 1.30 -25.20 -13.25
CA SER A 140 0.34 -25.73 -14.22
C SER A 140 0.79 -25.49 -15.66
N THR A 141 1.30 -24.30 -15.95
CA THR A 141 1.88 -23.99 -17.27
C THR A 141 3.10 -24.86 -17.57
N GLN A 142 4.02 -25.03 -16.62
CA GLN A 142 5.17 -25.92 -16.77
C GLN A 142 4.74 -27.35 -17.07
N ARG A 143 3.70 -27.85 -16.39
CA ARG A 143 3.20 -29.21 -16.63
C ARG A 143 2.66 -29.39 -18.03
N ILE A 144 1.82 -28.45 -18.50
CA ILE A 144 1.27 -28.48 -19.86
C ILE A 144 2.41 -28.45 -20.90
N ILE A 145 3.41 -27.58 -20.70
CA ILE A 145 4.55 -27.50 -21.61
C ILE A 145 5.34 -28.81 -21.62
N GLN A 146 5.62 -29.41 -20.47
CA GLN A 146 6.31 -30.70 -20.37
C GLN A 146 5.56 -31.82 -21.12
N ASP A 147 4.24 -31.87 -20.99
CA ASP A 147 3.41 -32.86 -21.65
C ASP A 147 3.38 -32.66 -23.19
N LEU A 148 3.48 -31.42 -23.67
CA LEU A 148 3.50 -31.08 -25.11
C LEU A 148 4.90 -31.17 -25.74
N THR A 149 5.96 -30.99 -24.96
CA THR A 149 7.36 -31.05 -25.43
C THR A 149 8.18 -32.02 -24.56
N PRO A 150 7.93 -33.34 -24.64
CA PRO A 150 8.63 -34.33 -23.83
C PRO A 150 10.15 -34.36 -24.06
N GLU A 151 10.63 -33.84 -25.20
CA GLU A 151 12.06 -33.75 -25.53
C GLU A 151 12.76 -32.49 -25.00
N PHE A 152 12.01 -31.50 -24.50
CA PHE A 152 12.57 -30.26 -23.95
C PHE A 152 12.88 -30.43 -22.46
N LYS A 153 14.08 -30.94 -22.14
CA LYS A 153 14.63 -30.84 -20.76
C LYS A 153 14.87 -29.36 -20.44
N LEU A 154 13.86 -28.68 -19.91
CA LEU A 154 14.03 -27.40 -19.25
C LEU A 154 15.03 -27.60 -18.11
N ARG A 155 16.18 -26.91 -18.20
CA ARG A 155 17.15 -26.82 -17.10
C ARG A 155 16.37 -26.43 -15.85
N SER A 156 16.29 -27.36 -14.91
CA SER A 156 15.80 -27.09 -13.57
C SER A 156 16.56 -25.88 -13.04
N VAL A 157 15.83 -24.79 -12.78
CA VAL A 157 16.34 -23.70 -11.96
C VAL A 157 16.51 -24.31 -10.57
N GLU A 158 17.74 -24.67 -10.23
CA GLU A 158 18.10 -25.11 -8.90
C GLU A 158 17.77 -23.96 -7.94
N ILE A 159 16.73 -24.15 -7.15
CA ILE A 159 16.45 -23.32 -5.99
C ILE A 159 17.50 -23.76 -4.95
N PRO A 160 18.47 -22.91 -4.57
CA PRO A 160 19.49 -23.33 -3.61
C PRO A 160 18.82 -23.64 -2.27
N ASP A 161 18.95 -24.90 -1.86
CA ASP A 161 18.52 -25.39 -0.56
C ASP A 161 19.45 -24.79 0.51
N ARG A 162 18.91 -23.92 1.37
CA ARG A 162 19.65 -23.23 2.44
C ARG A 162 19.81 -24.06 3.71
N SER A 163 19.70 -25.39 3.66
CA SER A 163 19.81 -26.24 4.85
C SER A 163 21.23 -26.68 5.22
N SER A 164 22.30 -26.12 4.62
CA SER A 164 23.68 -26.47 5.02
C SER A 164 24.67 -25.30 5.02
N VAL A 165 24.47 -24.35 5.93
CA VAL A 165 25.59 -23.52 6.41
C VAL A 165 25.80 -23.84 7.89
N SER A 166 26.58 -24.90 8.14
CA SER A 166 27.23 -25.08 9.44
C SER A 166 28.34 -24.05 9.55
N VAL A 167 28.09 -23.00 10.32
CA VAL A 167 29.13 -22.06 10.75
C VAL A 167 30.01 -22.80 11.74
N LYS A 168 31.17 -23.28 11.28
CA LYS A 168 32.28 -23.59 12.19
C LYS A 168 32.88 -22.27 12.66
N THR A 169 32.55 -21.88 13.88
CA THR A 169 33.31 -20.86 14.62
C THR A 169 34.60 -21.49 15.11
N ASP A 170 35.73 -21.11 14.54
CA ASP A 170 37.04 -21.39 15.14
C ASP A 170 37.23 -20.47 16.37
N PRO A 171 37.83 -20.97 17.47
CA PRO A 171 38.06 -20.18 18.67
C PRO A 171 39.21 -19.18 18.48
N PRO A 172 39.18 -18.03 19.17
CA PRO A 172 40.21 -17.00 19.03
C PRO A 172 41.53 -17.49 19.64
N THR A 173 42.58 -17.48 18.81
CA THR A 173 43.96 -17.66 19.25
C THR A 173 44.39 -16.43 20.04
N THR A 174 44.67 -16.59 21.32
CA THR A 174 45.34 -15.61 22.16
C THR A 174 46.83 -15.62 21.83
N ASP A 175 47.34 -14.54 21.25
CA ASP A 175 48.77 -14.24 21.24
C ASP A 175 49.10 -13.19 22.31
N LYS A 176 50.25 -13.42 22.93
CA LYS A 176 50.82 -12.75 24.10
C LYS A 176 51.36 -11.35 23.82
#